data_AF-A0A6P1AI75-F1
#
_entry.id   AF-A0A6P1AI75-F1
#
_cell.length_a   1.000
_cell.length_b   1.000
_cell.length_c   1.000
_cell.angle_alpha   90.00
_cell.angle_beta   90.00
_cell.angle_gamma   90.00
#
_symmetry.space_group_name_H-M   'P 1'
#
loop_
_entity.id
_entity.type
_entity.pdbx_description
1 polymer ?
#
loop_
_entity_poly.entity_id
_entity_poly.type
_entity_poly.pdbx_seq_one_letter_code
_entity_poly.pdbx_strand_id
1 'polypeptide(L)'
;MLKHLSYPKTTTNVLIIEFLSEQPVGIDRVGVEKIQNYLHGIAQILNLSPHRETATHLSEKYGLSAWLPLIPSSAIHAYVWDDRQPSFVSIDICLPNNCDLNTILNYTKVYFGIDKQNLAYKMMGQVNSPTWRELDNQIWRQRLNIFSPHCQANIKAKIASFLNNLCEVLEMKKLNEPLVENTTAWMHWETSGCIVDWSNNSFNLNIYTCKKFFPADAVDFTVKYFNFARNQLVVREY
;
A
#
# COMPACT_ATOMS: atom_id res chain seq x y z
N MET A 1 -14.52 -21.82 -20.92
CA MET A 1 -14.83 -20.46 -21.42
C MET A 1 -15.07 -19.57 -20.21
N LEU A 2 -14.04 -18.88 -19.72
CA LEU A 2 -14.13 -18.00 -18.56
C LEU A 2 -14.95 -16.76 -18.96
N LYS A 3 -16.13 -16.59 -18.35
CA LYS A 3 -16.91 -15.36 -18.49
C LYS A 3 -16.08 -14.22 -17.92
N HIS A 4 -15.79 -13.20 -18.74
CA HIS A 4 -15.24 -11.94 -18.27
C HIS A 4 -16.27 -11.28 -17.34
N LEU A 5 -16.17 -11.56 -16.04
CA LEU A 5 -16.87 -10.80 -15.02
C LEU A 5 -16.28 -9.38 -15.06
N SER A 6 -17.11 -8.41 -15.44
CA SER A 6 -16.75 -7.00 -15.40
C SER A 6 -16.50 -6.60 -13.95
N TYR A 7 -15.27 -6.16 -13.68
CA TYR A 7 -14.83 -5.67 -12.39
C TYR A 7 -15.65 -4.42 -12.03
N PRO A 8 -16.28 -4.32 -10.84
CA PRO A 8 -16.62 -3.00 -10.33
C PRO A 8 -15.31 -2.21 -10.22
N LYS A 9 -15.26 -0.97 -10.72
CA LYS A 9 -14.07 -0.08 -10.69
C LYS A 9 -13.65 0.25 -9.24
N THR A 10 -13.15 -0.73 -8.50
CA THR A 10 -12.59 -0.56 -7.14
C THR A 10 -11.07 -0.58 -7.15
N THR A 11 -10.44 -0.59 -8.32
CA THR A 11 -8.98 -0.39 -8.40
C THR A 11 -8.69 1.07 -8.09
N THR A 12 -8.49 1.38 -6.82
CA THR A 12 -7.85 2.61 -6.39
C THR A 12 -6.61 2.81 -7.25
N ASN A 13 -6.55 3.95 -7.94
CA ASN A 13 -5.43 4.31 -8.79
C ASN A 13 -4.24 4.57 -7.87
N VAL A 14 -3.35 3.59 -7.68
CA VAL A 14 -2.18 3.81 -6.82
C VAL A 14 -1.02 4.30 -7.68
N LEU A 15 -0.52 5.50 -7.36
CA LEU A 15 0.74 6.03 -7.86
C LEU A 15 1.84 5.57 -6.93
N ILE A 16 2.86 4.92 -7.48
CA ILE A 16 4.11 4.61 -6.78
C ILE A 16 5.14 5.61 -7.27
N ILE A 17 5.79 6.30 -6.33
CA ILE A 17 6.92 7.20 -6.58
C ILE A 17 8.11 6.67 -5.82
N GLU A 18 9.23 6.54 -6.51
CA GLU A 18 10.48 6.10 -5.93
C GLU A 18 11.59 7.05 -6.29
N PHE A 19 12.52 7.24 -5.36
CA PHE A 19 13.70 8.01 -5.65
C PHE A 19 14.90 7.64 -4.81
N LEU A 20 16.06 8.01 -5.36
CA LEU A 20 17.34 7.98 -4.68
C LEU A 20 17.68 9.39 -4.19
N SER A 21 18.10 9.51 -2.94
CA SER A 21 18.49 10.76 -2.30
C SER A 21 19.96 10.68 -1.85
N GLU A 22 20.78 11.60 -2.37
CA GLU A 22 22.21 11.70 -2.02
C GLU A 22 22.42 12.09 -0.55
N GLN A 23 21.41 12.73 0.05
CA GLN A 23 21.39 13.03 1.47
C GLN A 23 20.34 12.15 2.15
N PRO A 24 20.63 11.56 3.32
CA PRO A 24 19.63 10.87 4.11
C PRO A 24 18.39 11.73 4.32
N VAL A 25 17.21 11.12 4.18
CA VAL A 25 15.96 11.82 4.53
C VAL A 25 15.91 12.06 6.04
N GLY A 26 16.49 11.12 6.80
CA GLY A 26 16.51 11.06 8.24
C GLY A 26 15.54 9.99 8.73
N ILE A 27 16.04 9.10 9.59
CA ILE A 27 15.21 8.18 10.39
C ILE A 27 15.08 8.64 11.85
N ASP A 28 15.68 9.78 12.18
CA ASP A 28 15.55 10.45 13.46
C ASP A 28 14.28 11.30 13.54
N ARG A 29 14.12 12.07 14.62
CA ARG A 29 12.96 12.93 14.82
C ARG A 29 12.75 13.94 13.67
N VAL A 30 13.83 14.50 13.13
CA VAL A 30 13.75 15.52 12.07
C VAL A 30 13.30 14.87 10.77
N GLY A 31 13.84 13.70 10.43
CA GLY A 31 13.43 12.96 9.26
C GLY A 31 12.00 12.42 9.32
N VAL A 32 11.57 11.97 10.52
CA VAL A 32 10.17 11.61 10.78
C VAL A 32 9.24 12.80 10.51
N GLU A 33 9.54 13.96 11.07
CA GLU A 33 8.76 15.19 10.86
C GLU A 33 8.75 15.61 9.39
N LYS A 34 9.89 15.49 8.69
CA LYS A 34 10.01 15.75 7.25
C LYS A 34 9.08 14.84 6.43
N ILE A 35 9.04 13.54 6.73
CA ILE A 35 8.12 12.61 6.04
C ILE A 35 6.66 12.95 6.37
N GLN A 36 6.32 13.21 7.63
CA GLN A 36 4.95 13.60 8.01
C GLN A 36 4.50 14.85 7.24
N ASN A 37 5.32 15.91 7.24
CA ASN A 37 5.05 17.14 6.51
C ASN A 37 4.87 16.91 5.00
N TYR A 38 5.68 16.05 4.40
CA TYR A 38 5.53 15.64 3.00
C TYR A 38 4.16 14.96 2.75
N LEU A 39 3.76 14.00 3.59
CA LEU A 39 2.47 13.30 3.44
C LEU A 39 1.30 14.28 3.53
N HIS A 40 1.33 15.22 4.48
CA HIS A 40 0.31 16.26 4.62
C HIS A 40 0.28 17.22 3.41
N GLY A 41 1.44 17.55 2.83
CA GLY A 41 1.50 18.35 1.60
C GLY A 41 0.88 17.64 0.40
N ILE A 42 1.12 16.33 0.24
CA ILE A 42 0.41 15.53 -0.78
C ILE A 42 -1.10 15.52 -0.52
N ALA A 43 -1.54 15.34 0.73
CA ALA A 43 -2.97 15.38 1.06
C ALA A 43 -3.61 16.72 0.65
N GLN A 44 -2.93 17.84 0.87
CA GLN A 44 -3.37 19.17 0.44
C GLN A 44 -3.47 19.28 -1.09
N ILE A 45 -2.47 18.78 -1.84
CA ILE A 45 -2.49 18.75 -3.32
C ILE A 45 -3.68 17.94 -3.83
N LEU A 46 -4.00 16.83 -3.17
CA LEU A 46 -5.13 15.98 -3.50
C LEU A 46 -6.48 16.55 -3.07
N ASN A 47 -6.47 17.63 -2.28
CA ASN A 47 -7.66 18.19 -1.62
C ASN A 47 -8.39 17.11 -0.78
N LEU A 48 -7.63 16.32 -0.04
CA LEU A 48 -8.13 15.26 0.85
C LEU A 48 -7.77 15.59 2.29
N SER A 49 -8.69 15.26 3.21
CA SER A 49 -8.48 15.47 4.63
C SER A 49 -7.85 14.24 5.27
N PRO A 50 -6.86 14.40 6.17
CA PRO A 50 -6.45 13.36 7.10
C PRO A 50 -7.63 12.82 7.88
N HIS A 51 -7.76 11.49 7.92
CA HIS A 51 -8.72 10.83 8.79
C HIS A 51 -8.22 10.79 10.25
N ARG A 52 -6.90 10.72 10.42
CA ARG A 52 -6.19 10.71 11.71
C ARG A 52 -4.76 11.25 11.51
N GLU A 53 -4.03 11.39 12.62
CA GLU A 53 -2.62 11.77 12.60
C GLU A 53 -1.75 10.76 11.82
N THR A 54 -0.68 11.26 11.22
CA THR A 54 0.30 10.40 10.55
C THR A 54 0.94 9.46 11.57
N ALA A 55 0.82 8.16 11.34
CA ALA A 55 1.48 7.16 12.16
C ALA A 55 2.80 6.74 11.51
N THR A 56 3.78 6.41 12.35
CA THR A 56 5.15 6.11 11.93
C THR A 56 5.71 4.92 12.69
N HIS A 57 6.64 4.20 12.07
CA HIS A 57 7.36 3.08 12.68
C HIS A 57 8.77 2.99 12.10
N LEU A 58 9.76 2.90 12.99
CA LEU A 58 11.15 2.65 12.64
C LEU A 58 11.49 1.18 12.85
N SER A 59 11.89 0.52 11.76
CA SER A 59 12.43 -0.84 11.76
C SER A 59 13.95 -0.80 11.63
N GLU A 60 14.66 -1.58 12.44
CA GLU A 60 16.11 -1.75 12.33
C GLU A 60 16.52 -2.32 10.97
N LYS A 61 15.69 -3.18 10.39
CA LYS A 61 16.00 -3.89 9.14
C LYS A 61 15.50 -3.15 7.90
N TYR A 62 14.44 -2.37 8.04
CA TYR A 62 13.71 -1.83 6.90
C TYR A 62 13.46 -0.32 6.98
N GLY A 63 14.15 0.38 7.89
CA GLY A 63 14.10 1.83 7.98
C GLY A 63 12.76 2.39 8.47
N LEU A 64 12.47 3.63 8.08
CA LEU A 64 11.29 4.36 8.53
C LEU A 64 10.10 4.06 7.60
N SER A 65 8.96 3.78 8.21
CA SER A 65 7.66 3.71 7.55
C SER A 65 6.71 4.75 8.12
N ALA A 66 5.88 5.33 7.27
CA ALA A 66 4.86 6.31 7.65
C ALA A 66 3.58 6.09 6.83
N TRP A 67 2.42 6.28 7.45
CA TRP A 67 1.14 6.16 6.77
C TRP A 67 0.15 7.23 7.24
N LEU A 68 -0.50 7.86 6.27
CA LEU A 68 -1.50 8.90 6.46
C LEU A 68 -2.82 8.45 5.81
N PRO A 69 -3.79 7.94 6.59
CA PRO A 69 -5.11 7.60 6.08
C PRO A 69 -5.88 8.88 5.73
N LEU A 70 -6.52 8.89 4.56
CA LEU A 70 -7.23 10.04 4.01
C LEU A 70 -8.70 9.71 3.74
N ILE A 71 -9.56 10.72 3.81
CA ILE A 71 -10.97 10.61 3.42
C ILE A 71 -11.25 11.34 2.09
N PRO A 72 -12.09 10.75 1.20
CA PRO A 72 -12.73 9.43 1.33
C PRO A 72 -11.84 8.27 0.86
N SER A 73 -11.75 7.20 1.66
CA SER A 73 -11.17 5.89 1.30
C SER A 73 -9.84 5.92 0.53
N SER A 74 -8.90 6.74 1.00
CA SER A 74 -7.55 6.87 0.43
C SER A 74 -6.49 6.77 1.54
N ALA A 75 -5.23 6.65 1.15
CA ALA A 75 -4.09 6.65 2.04
C ALA A 75 -2.84 7.05 1.26
N ILE A 76 -1.86 7.58 1.99
CA ILE A 76 -0.50 7.74 1.50
C ILE A 76 0.43 6.95 2.43
N HIS A 77 1.29 6.12 1.86
CA HIS A 77 2.35 5.43 2.60
C HIS A 77 3.71 5.89 2.10
N ALA A 78 4.67 6.00 3.01
CA ALA A 78 6.06 6.27 2.69
C ALA A 78 6.97 5.28 3.43
N TYR A 79 8.05 4.88 2.76
CA TYR A 79 9.08 4.01 3.27
C TYR A 79 10.44 4.60 2.91
N VAL A 80 11.34 4.66 3.89
CA VAL A 80 12.65 5.32 3.78
C VAL A 80 13.73 4.38 4.30
N TRP A 81 14.72 4.11 3.47
CA TRP A 81 15.89 3.30 3.78
C TRP A 81 17.16 4.14 3.65
N ASP A 82 17.57 4.76 4.76
CA ASP A 82 18.79 5.58 4.82
C ASP A 82 20.08 4.77 4.99
N ASP A 83 19.97 3.47 5.23
CA ASP A 83 21.10 2.53 5.23
C ASP A 83 21.56 2.17 3.79
N ARG A 84 20.78 2.59 2.78
CA ARG A 84 21.16 2.51 1.36
C ARG A 84 22.09 3.65 0.99
N GLN A 85 22.92 3.42 -0.03
CA GLN A 85 23.84 4.41 -0.57
C GLN A 85 23.66 4.47 -2.09
N PRO A 86 22.95 5.47 -2.64
CA PRO A 86 22.24 6.56 -1.94
C PRO A 86 20.98 6.09 -1.18
N SER A 87 20.43 6.92 -0.30
CA SER A 87 19.19 6.64 0.44
C SER A 87 18.05 6.36 -0.54
N PHE A 88 17.24 5.35 -0.23
CA PHE A 88 16.10 4.98 -1.07
C PHE A 88 14.78 5.33 -0.40
N VAL A 89 13.84 5.88 -1.18
CA VAL A 89 12.50 6.22 -0.71
C VAL A 89 11.46 5.67 -1.68
N SER A 90 10.41 5.06 -1.13
CA SER A 90 9.23 4.61 -1.87
C SER A 90 7.97 5.20 -1.25
N ILE A 91 7.09 5.73 -2.09
CA ILE A 91 5.84 6.37 -1.69
C ILE A 91 4.69 5.80 -2.50
N ASP A 92 3.67 5.31 -1.81
CA ASP A 92 2.43 4.83 -2.41
C ASP A 92 1.31 5.82 -2.13
N ILE A 93 0.66 6.31 -3.18
CA ILE A 93 -0.44 7.29 -3.08
C ILE A 93 -1.69 6.69 -3.71
N CYS A 94 -2.72 6.47 -2.91
CA CYS A 94 -4.06 6.11 -3.39
C CYS A 94 -4.76 7.34 -3.99
N LEU A 95 -4.74 7.49 -5.30
CA LEU A 95 -5.26 8.68 -5.97
C LEU A 95 -6.79 8.66 -6.15
N PRO A 96 -7.45 9.82 -5.98
CA PRO A 96 -8.80 10.01 -6.50
C PRO A 96 -8.79 9.98 -8.04
N ASN A 97 -9.98 9.86 -8.64
CA ASN A 97 -10.12 9.96 -10.09
C ASN A 97 -9.69 11.36 -10.58
N ASN A 98 -9.00 11.42 -11.73
CA ASN A 98 -8.57 12.66 -12.40
C ASN A 98 -7.56 13.53 -11.62
N CYS A 99 -6.59 12.93 -10.94
CA CYS A 99 -5.50 13.67 -10.31
C CYS A 99 -4.41 14.09 -11.33
N ASP A 100 -3.87 15.30 -11.19
CA ASP A 100 -2.69 15.75 -11.94
C ASP A 100 -1.41 15.18 -11.33
N LEU A 101 -0.90 14.13 -11.97
CA LEU A 101 0.35 13.47 -11.59
C LEU A 101 1.54 14.44 -11.62
N ASN A 102 1.56 15.42 -12.54
CA ASN A 102 2.71 16.32 -12.66
C ASN A 102 2.87 17.21 -11.43
N THR A 103 1.78 17.71 -10.86
CA THR A 103 1.81 18.48 -9.62
C THR A 103 2.40 17.67 -8.46
N ILE A 104 1.99 16.40 -8.29
CA ILE A 104 2.54 15.51 -7.26
C ILE A 104 4.04 15.27 -7.48
N LEU A 105 4.42 14.92 -8.70
CA LEU A 105 5.81 14.59 -9.05
C LEU A 105 6.72 15.82 -8.89
N ASN A 106 6.25 17.00 -9.26
CA ASN A 106 7.00 18.24 -9.08
C ASN A 106 7.12 18.63 -7.61
N TYR A 107 6.04 18.49 -6.84
CA TYR A 107 6.10 18.69 -5.39
C TYR A 107 7.14 17.77 -4.74
N THR A 108 7.12 16.48 -5.08
CA THR A 108 8.09 15.49 -4.57
C THR A 108 9.53 15.90 -4.88
N LYS A 109 9.82 16.27 -6.14
CA LYS A 109 11.16 16.69 -6.55
C LYS A 109 11.64 17.93 -5.79
N VAL A 110 10.79 18.95 -5.69
CA VAL A 110 11.15 20.19 -5.00
C VAL A 110 11.32 19.95 -3.51
N TYR A 111 10.43 19.18 -2.88
CA TYR A 111 10.44 18.92 -1.44
C TYR A 111 11.70 18.18 -0.98
N PHE A 112 12.14 17.19 -1.76
CA PHE A 112 13.32 16.38 -1.43
C PHE A 112 14.60 16.82 -2.16
N GLY A 113 14.54 17.81 -3.06
CA GLY A 113 15.69 18.24 -3.85
C GLY A 113 16.20 17.16 -4.82
N ILE A 114 15.28 16.42 -5.44
CA ILE A 114 15.62 15.25 -6.28
C ILE A 114 15.84 15.66 -7.73
N ASP A 115 16.96 15.23 -8.31
CA ASP A 115 17.19 15.32 -9.74
C ASP A 115 16.26 14.40 -10.54
N LYS A 116 15.79 14.86 -11.71
CA LYS A 116 14.83 14.10 -12.56
C LYS A 116 15.31 12.67 -12.85
N GLN A 117 16.61 12.46 -12.96
CA GLN A 117 17.20 11.15 -13.23
C GLN A 117 17.12 10.20 -12.05
N ASN A 118 16.88 10.67 -10.83
CA ASN A 118 16.82 9.86 -9.62
C ASN A 118 15.39 9.57 -9.17
N LEU A 119 14.39 9.91 -9.99
CA LEU A 119 12.98 9.65 -9.71
C LEU A 119 12.40 8.68 -10.72
N ALA A 120 11.78 7.62 -10.23
CA ALA A 120 10.95 6.68 -11.00
C ALA A 120 9.52 6.73 -10.47
N TYR A 121 8.53 6.51 -11.35
CA TYR A 121 7.15 6.39 -10.90
C TYR A 121 6.35 5.50 -11.86
N LYS A 122 5.28 4.88 -11.35
CA LYS A 122 4.30 4.15 -12.14
C LYS A 122 2.90 4.27 -11.54
N MET A 123 1.89 4.16 -12.40
CA MET A 123 0.53 3.87 -11.98
C MET A 123 0.33 2.36 -11.91
N MET A 124 -0.21 1.87 -10.80
CA MET A 124 -0.53 0.47 -10.62
C MET A 124 -1.53 -0.02 -11.67
N GLY A 125 -1.24 -1.19 -12.26
CA GLY A 125 -2.03 -1.77 -13.35
C GLY A 125 -1.72 -1.24 -14.75
N GLN A 126 -0.81 -0.26 -14.90
CA GLN A 126 -0.30 0.13 -16.22
C GLN A 126 0.92 -0.72 -16.59
N VAL A 127 0.82 -1.46 -17.69
CA VAL A 127 1.86 -2.38 -18.18
C VAL A 127 3.08 -1.62 -18.75
N ASN A 128 2.87 -0.39 -19.22
CA ASN A 128 3.88 0.41 -19.92
C ASN A 128 3.99 1.82 -19.33
N SER A 129 4.51 1.94 -18.10
CA SER A 129 4.92 3.25 -17.59
C SER A 129 6.34 3.56 -18.12
N PRO A 130 6.51 4.53 -19.04
CA PRO A 130 7.81 4.80 -19.68
C PRO A 130 8.89 5.29 -18.70
N THR A 131 8.51 5.61 -17.47
CA THR A 131 9.37 6.12 -16.40
C THR A 131 9.67 5.10 -15.31
N TRP A 132 9.07 3.89 -15.37
CA TRP A 132 9.33 2.87 -14.38
C TRP A 132 10.66 2.16 -14.66
N ARG A 133 11.51 2.10 -13.63
CA ARG A 133 12.69 1.25 -13.60
C ARG A 133 12.95 0.86 -12.15
N GLU A 134 13.49 -0.32 -11.94
CA GLU A 134 13.89 -0.78 -10.61
C GLU A 134 15.02 0.12 -10.09
N LEU A 135 14.80 0.78 -8.95
CA LEU A 135 15.81 1.62 -8.29
C LEU A 135 16.53 0.88 -7.16
N ASP A 136 15.92 -0.14 -6.56
CA ASP A 136 16.54 -0.99 -5.54
C ASP A 136 16.06 -2.44 -5.69
N ASN A 137 16.93 -3.29 -6.24
CA ASN A 137 16.65 -4.70 -6.48
C ASN A 137 16.66 -5.57 -5.22
N GLN A 138 16.96 -5.01 -4.04
CA GLN A 138 16.94 -5.72 -2.77
C GLN A 138 15.57 -5.65 -2.08
N ILE A 139 14.66 -4.79 -2.56
CA ILE A 139 13.33 -4.60 -1.98
C ILE A 139 12.30 -5.41 -2.77
N TRP A 140 11.72 -6.40 -2.10
CA TRP A 140 10.70 -7.29 -2.67
C TRP A 140 9.34 -6.62 -2.65
N ARG A 141 9.11 -5.71 -3.60
CA ARG A 141 7.81 -5.08 -3.80
C ARG A 141 6.84 -6.11 -4.34
N GLN A 142 5.96 -6.57 -3.49
CA GLN A 142 4.90 -7.48 -3.87
C GLN A 142 3.57 -6.91 -3.44
N ARG A 143 2.65 -6.83 -4.41
CA ARG A 143 1.26 -6.50 -4.13
C ARG A 143 0.36 -7.58 -4.66
N LEU A 144 -0.56 -8.02 -3.82
CA LEU A 144 -1.55 -9.03 -4.15
C LEU A 144 -2.94 -8.48 -3.88
N ASN A 145 -3.82 -8.63 -4.86
CA ASN A 145 -5.23 -8.38 -4.70
C ASN A 145 -6.01 -9.68 -4.88
N ILE A 146 -6.86 -9.99 -3.90
CA ILE A 146 -7.77 -11.14 -3.90
C ILE A 146 -9.18 -10.58 -3.80
N PHE A 147 -9.93 -10.67 -4.90
CA PHE A 147 -11.30 -10.20 -4.98
C PHE A 147 -12.27 -11.38 -5.12
N SER A 148 -13.37 -11.32 -4.38
CA SER A 148 -14.52 -12.20 -4.53
C SER A 148 -15.77 -11.36 -4.83
N PRO A 149 -16.52 -11.65 -5.91
CA PRO A 149 -17.83 -11.05 -6.17
C PRO A 149 -18.94 -11.70 -5.31
N HIS A 150 -18.55 -12.51 -4.34
CA HIS A 150 -19.43 -13.12 -3.34
C HIS A 150 -18.84 -12.89 -1.96
N CYS A 151 -19.64 -12.32 -1.07
CA CYS A 151 -19.30 -12.13 0.33
C CYS A 151 -20.15 -13.07 1.18
N GLN A 152 -19.54 -13.70 2.19
CA GLN A 152 -20.31 -14.47 3.16
C GLN A 152 -20.97 -13.54 4.17
N ALA A 153 -22.11 -13.96 4.72
CA ALA A 153 -22.64 -13.33 5.91
C ALA A 153 -21.57 -13.39 7.03
N ASN A 154 -21.49 -12.31 7.83
CA ASN A 154 -20.64 -12.23 9.02
C ASN A 154 -19.11 -12.04 8.81
N ILE A 155 -18.66 -11.45 7.69
CA ILE A 155 -17.25 -11.05 7.54
C ILE A 155 -16.80 -10.15 8.69
N LYS A 156 -17.61 -9.16 9.07
CA LYS A 156 -17.27 -8.20 10.12
C LYS A 156 -16.85 -8.84 11.45
N ALA A 157 -17.52 -9.92 11.90
CA ALA A 157 -17.15 -10.57 13.16
C ALA A 157 -15.87 -11.43 13.05
N LYS A 158 -15.46 -11.79 11.83
CA LYS A 158 -14.31 -12.67 11.56
C LYS A 158 -13.08 -11.91 11.07
N ILE A 159 -13.21 -10.64 10.68
CA ILE A 159 -12.16 -9.94 9.93
C ILE A 159 -10.92 -9.65 10.76
N ALA A 160 -11.07 -9.33 12.05
CA ALA A 160 -9.92 -9.10 12.93
C ALA A 160 -9.09 -10.38 13.13
N SER A 161 -9.74 -11.52 13.41
CA SER A 161 -9.05 -12.81 13.53
C SER A 161 -8.48 -13.28 12.19
N PHE A 162 -9.16 -13.01 11.07
CA PHE A 162 -8.63 -13.26 9.73
C PHE A 162 -7.29 -12.54 9.51
N LEU A 163 -7.25 -11.23 9.80
CA LEU A 163 -6.05 -10.41 9.57
C LEU A 163 -4.88 -10.83 10.47
N ASN A 164 -5.14 -11.14 11.75
CA ASN A 164 -4.12 -11.67 12.64
C ASN A 164 -3.56 -13.02 12.12
N ASN A 165 -4.42 -13.94 11.70
CA ASN A 165 -3.97 -15.24 11.17
C ASN A 165 -3.27 -15.09 9.80
N LEU A 166 -3.72 -14.17 8.94
CA LEU A 166 -3.04 -13.87 7.68
C LEU A 166 -1.63 -13.33 7.92
N CYS A 167 -1.46 -12.48 8.95
CA CYS A 167 -0.15 -12.00 9.38
C CYS A 167 0.79 -13.17 9.71
N GLU A 168 0.31 -14.18 10.43
CA GLU A 168 1.09 -15.38 10.76
C GLU A 168 1.41 -16.23 9.53
N VAL A 169 0.41 -16.48 8.67
CA VAL A 169 0.58 -17.27 7.43
C VAL A 169 1.63 -16.65 6.50
N LEU A 170 1.69 -15.31 6.44
CA LEU A 170 2.65 -14.58 5.62
C LEU A 170 3.95 -14.25 6.36
N GLU A 171 4.10 -14.75 7.59
CA GLU A 171 5.24 -14.51 8.49
C GLU A 171 5.54 -13.01 8.69
N MET A 172 4.51 -12.17 8.71
CA MET A 172 4.66 -10.74 8.82
C MET A 172 4.80 -10.34 10.29
N LYS A 173 5.58 -9.28 10.56
CA LYS A 173 5.73 -8.73 11.91
C LYS A 173 4.65 -7.68 12.15
N LYS A 174 3.68 -8.02 13.00
CA LYS A 174 2.58 -7.14 13.40
C LYS A 174 3.10 -5.85 14.07
N LEU A 175 2.60 -4.69 13.63
CA LEU A 175 2.85 -3.39 14.28
C LEU A 175 1.68 -2.95 15.17
N ASN A 176 0.46 -3.29 14.78
CA ASN A 176 -0.76 -2.95 15.50
C ASN A 176 -1.80 -4.06 15.38
N GLU A 177 -2.76 -4.09 16.31
CA GLU A 177 -3.95 -4.92 16.13
C GLU A 177 -4.76 -4.46 14.91
N PRO A 178 -5.46 -5.38 14.23
CA PRO A 178 -6.37 -5.04 13.14
C PRO A 178 -7.37 -3.96 13.55
N LEU A 179 -7.46 -2.92 12.75
CA LEU A 179 -8.44 -1.85 12.92
C LEU A 179 -9.61 -2.14 11.99
N VAL A 180 -10.83 -2.07 12.53
CA VAL A 180 -12.07 -2.45 11.83
C VAL A 180 -13.07 -1.30 11.90
N GLU A 181 -13.44 -0.75 10.75
CA GLU A 181 -14.39 0.35 10.63
C GLU A 181 -15.43 0.04 9.56
N ASN A 182 -16.70 -0.05 9.98
CA ASN A 182 -17.85 -0.31 9.11
C ASN A 182 -17.70 -1.55 8.21
N THR A 183 -17.21 -1.33 6.99
CA THR A 183 -17.05 -2.26 5.86
C THR A 183 -15.60 -2.39 5.40
N THR A 184 -14.66 -1.85 6.17
CA THR A 184 -13.23 -1.84 5.87
C THR A 184 -12.44 -2.22 7.11
N ALA A 185 -11.35 -2.93 6.94
CA ALA A 185 -10.40 -3.26 7.99
C ALA A 185 -8.98 -3.23 7.43
N TRP A 186 -8.00 -2.90 8.26
CA TRP A 186 -6.60 -2.93 7.85
C TRP A 186 -5.69 -3.30 9.00
N MET A 187 -4.50 -3.74 8.65
CA MET A 187 -3.45 -4.13 9.57
C MET A 187 -2.10 -3.70 8.98
N HIS A 188 -1.27 -3.04 9.80
CA HIS A 188 0.08 -2.67 9.40
C HIS A 188 1.07 -3.71 9.93
N TRP A 189 2.03 -4.00 9.08
CA TRP A 189 3.15 -4.88 9.35
C TRP A 189 4.43 -4.09 9.16
N GLU A 190 5.55 -4.62 9.64
CA GLU A 190 6.85 -4.02 9.39
C GLU A 190 7.08 -3.87 7.87
N THR A 191 7.09 -2.62 7.38
CA THR A 191 7.25 -2.23 5.95
C THR A 191 6.26 -2.86 4.97
N SER A 192 5.06 -3.13 5.46
CA SER A 192 4.01 -3.75 4.69
C SER A 192 2.65 -3.54 5.35
N GLY A 193 1.60 -4.04 4.73
CA GLY A 193 0.28 -4.06 5.35
C GLY A 193 -0.74 -4.71 4.44
N CYS A 194 -1.95 -4.78 4.96
CA CYS A 194 -3.09 -5.19 4.17
C CYS A 194 -4.34 -4.41 4.55
N ILE A 195 -5.22 -4.26 3.58
CA ILE A 195 -6.55 -3.69 3.72
C ILE A 195 -7.56 -4.68 3.15
N VAL A 196 -8.69 -4.80 3.83
CA VAL A 196 -9.84 -5.58 3.40
C VAL A 196 -11.05 -4.69 3.37
N ASP A 197 -11.69 -4.62 2.20
CA ASP A 197 -13.02 -4.04 2.04
C ASP A 197 -14.03 -5.15 1.79
N TRP A 198 -15.22 -5.03 2.36
CA TRP A 198 -16.32 -5.94 2.08
C TRP A 198 -17.65 -5.20 1.95
N SER A 199 -18.59 -5.81 1.24
CA SER A 199 -19.97 -5.35 1.17
C SER A 199 -20.89 -6.55 1.40
N ASN A 200 -22.20 -6.37 1.23
CA ASN A 200 -23.14 -7.49 1.24
C ASN A 200 -22.82 -8.53 0.15
N ASN A 201 -22.17 -8.12 -0.94
CA ASN A 201 -21.95 -8.96 -2.10
C ASN A 201 -20.48 -9.16 -2.46
N SER A 202 -19.54 -8.40 -1.91
CA SER A 202 -18.13 -8.47 -2.33
C SER A 202 -17.15 -8.54 -1.18
N PHE A 203 -15.99 -9.12 -1.44
CA PHE A 203 -14.81 -9.10 -0.58
C PHE A 203 -13.59 -8.71 -1.41
N ASN A 204 -12.73 -7.89 -0.85
CA ASN A 204 -11.53 -7.39 -1.52
C ASN A 204 -10.38 -7.31 -0.51
N LEU A 205 -9.41 -8.21 -0.59
CA LEU A 205 -8.17 -8.15 0.17
C LEU A 205 -7.07 -7.56 -0.73
N ASN A 206 -6.39 -6.54 -0.23
CA ASN A 206 -5.22 -5.95 -0.86
C ASN A 206 -4.04 -6.03 0.11
N ILE A 207 -3.01 -6.77 -0.27
CA ILE A 207 -1.76 -6.94 0.47
C ILE A 207 -0.69 -6.16 -0.27
N TYR A 208 0.10 -5.34 0.42
CA TYR A 208 1.21 -4.58 -0.13
C TYR A 208 2.42 -4.76 0.79
N THR A 209 3.55 -5.19 0.22
CA THR A 209 4.71 -5.58 1.03
C THR A 209 6.03 -5.22 0.36
N CYS A 210 7.02 -4.92 1.20
CA CYS A 210 8.44 -4.86 0.83
C CYS A 210 9.20 -6.13 1.25
N LYS A 211 8.48 -7.16 1.72
CA LYS A 211 8.99 -8.46 2.16
C LYS A 211 8.43 -9.56 1.25
N LYS A 212 9.31 -10.45 0.79
CA LYS A 212 8.87 -11.60 0.01
C LYS A 212 7.86 -12.48 0.75
N PHE A 213 6.77 -12.85 0.07
CA PHE A 213 5.82 -13.88 0.47
C PHE A 213 5.36 -14.68 -0.75
N PHE A 214 4.69 -15.80 -0.53
CA PHE A 214 4.08 -16.59 -1.60
C PHE A 214 2.59 -16.22 -1.75
N PRO A 215 2.18 -15.67 -2.91
CA PRO A 215 0.78 -15.29 -3.14
C PRO A 215 -0.21 -16.45 -2.98
N ALA A 216 0.22 -17.68 -3.30
CA ALA A 216 -0.58 -18.88 -3.13
C ALA A 216 -1.02 -19.08 -1.67
N ASP A 217 -0.15 -18.80 -0.69
CA ASP A 217 -0.46 -18.99 0.73
C ASP A 217 -1.57 -18.03 1.18
N ALA A 218 -1.51 -16.76 0.75
CA ALA A 218 -2.57 -15.78 1.01
C ALA A 218 -3.90 -16.20 0.36
N VAL A 219 -3.87 -16.69 -0.88
CA VAL A 219 -5.06 -17.14 -1.61
C VAL A 219 -5.68 -18.35 -0.93
N ASP A 220 -4.89 -19.38 -0.63
CA ASP A 220 -5.36 -20.63 -0.04
C ASP A 220 -5.87 -20.43 1.38
N PHE A 221 -5.19 -19.60 2.17
CA PHE A 221 -5.68 -19.20 3.48
C PHE A 221 -7.02 -18.47 3.36
N THR A 222 -7.14 -17.48 2.46
CA THR A 222 -8.39 -16.72 2.26
C THR A 222 -9.54 -17.62 1.82
N VAL A 223 -9.30 -18.52 0.86
CA VAL A 223 -10.26 -19.54 0.39
C VAL A 223 -10.74 -20.40 1.55
N LYS A 224 -9.81 -20.95 2.33
CA LYS A 224 -10.14 -21.86 3.44
C LYS A 224 -10.87 -21.12 4.56
N TYR A 225 -10.41 -19.93 4.94
CA TYR A 225 -10.92 -19.19 6.08
C TYR A 225 -12.36 -18.70 5.87
N PHE A 226 -12.64 -18.19 4.66
CA PHE A 226 -13.97 -17.70 4.29
C PHE A 226 -14.76 -18.71 3.45
N ASN A 227 -14.30 -19.95 3.29
CA ASN A 227 -14.93 -20.97 2.46
C ASN A 227 -15.41 -20.41 1.10
N PHE A 228 -14.53 -19.66 0.43
CA PHE A 228 -14.81 -19.13 -0.91
C PHE A 228 -14.56 -20.21 -1.97
N ALA A 229 -15.31 -20.19 -3.06
CA ALA A 229 -15.00 -21.04 -4.20
C ALA A 229 -13.79 -20.45 -4.95
N ARG A 230 -12.67 -21.18 -5.00
CA ARG A 230 -11.41 -20.69 -5.59
C ARG A 230 -11.58 -20.22 -7.05
N ASN A 231 -12.46 -20.87 -7.81
CA ASN A 231 -12.77 -20.52 -9.20
C ASN A 231 -13.61 -19.24 -9.37
N GLN A 232 -14.10 -18.65 -8.27
CA GLN A 232 -14.82 -17.38 -8.26
C GLN A 232 -13.95 -16.20 -7.82
N LEU A 233 -12.72 -16.47 -7.34
CA LEU A 233 -11.78 -15.42 -6.99
C LEU A 233 -11.11 -14.84 -8.22
N VAL A 234 -10.93 -13.52 -8.21
CA VAL A 234 -10.03 -12.81 -9.13
C VAL A 234 -8.78 -12.47 -8.34
N VAL A 235 -7.65 -13.02 -8.75
CA VAL A 235 -6.35 -12.79 -8.11
C VAL A 235 -5.47 -11.99 -9.06
N ARG A 236 -4.85 -10.93 -8.56
CA ARG A 236 -3.91 -10.10 -9.33
C ARG A 236 -2.67 -9.79 -8.51
N GLU A 237 -1.53 -10.13 -9.09
CA GLU A 237 -0.21 -9.70 -8.63
C GLU A 237 0.23 -8.49 -9.47
N TYR A 238 0.98 -7.59 -8.84
CA TYR A 238 1.47 -6.36 -9.46
C TYR A 238 2.91 -6.08 -9.07
#